data_AF-A0A812CL95-F1
#
_entry.id   AF-A0A812CL95-F1
#
_cell.length_a   1.000
_cell.length_b   1.000
_cell.length_c   1.000
_cell.angle_alpha   90.00
_cell.angle_beta   90.00
_cell.angle_gamma   90.00
#
_symmetry.space_group_name_H-M   'P 1'
#
loop_
_entity.id
_entity.type
_entity.pdbx_description
1 polymer ?
#
loop_
_entity_poly.entity_id
_entity_poly.type
_entity_poly.pdbx_seq_one_letter_code
_entity_poly.pdbx_strand_id
1 'polypeptide(L)'
;MRTRRARESQEQTTMRLSQVAQCSALKQTSQSQEERATCLAGKAVYQGFVAIKAQDAQRLRAAETFDHRRACQSRDAAATARSRESETEMQQATLNARKADATSAARNSDGPQRRVNRLSRPATNMAAVRLSQTPQARRIRLNGDIHHLAAARGTTHPSSSFLSFLTFNYDPCISLTTRDKINVGSITCVCQFCNAGKWARKPSGLCCSSGKVRLPPLHEPPTPLRGLIAGSHPDSNHILKTITQYNYYFQMTSFGAHVDRETGGMPTFKVQEQVYHRIGSLLADETSTLKFLQLYFIADYKLQAETRIVILLPSGRVSRRDVILLLQAMLHEVNSYIRNFKYAFLPFFRIVIDVDKRPHDEYERCYNAPACNEVAAIIHGEQDCTRDIVLKSRGGALRRISETHRSYDALQYLLLFPYGDDGYHFGIPLHTSGGQPTTSSKALSCEAFYSYRFMFRDGDFNLHHRFKQFAVDMSAKMESSETAALRLLFSYVTFRYISIYLSIYLSIYLSIYLSKSIDVDITYYNV
;
A
#
# COMPACT_ATOMS: atom_id res chain seq x y z
N MET A 1 -40.57 63.43 52.63
CA MET A 1 -39.66 62.29 52.31
C MET A 1 -39.09 62.36 50.90
N ARG A 2 -39.89 62.43 49.81
CA ARG A 2 -39.38 62.46 48.42
C ARG A 2 -38.40 63.61 48.16
N THR A 3 -38.70 64.81 48.65
CA THR A 3 -37.81 66.00 48.58
C THR A 3 -36.50 65.84 49.37
N ARG A 4 -36.52 65.14 50.50
CA ARG A 4 -35.31 64.83 51.29
C ARG A 4 -34.44 63.80 50.59
N ARG A 5 -35.05 62.75 50.02
CA ARG A 5 -34.35 61.70 49.25
C ARG A 5 -33.74 62.21 47.95
N ALA A 6 -34.36 63.20 47.30
CA ALA A 6 -33.82 63.83 46.10
C ALA A 6 -32.59 64.71 46.36
N ARG A 7 -32.32 65.07 47.63
CA ARG A 7 -31.16 65.87 48.06
C ARG A 7 -30.08 65.04 48.78
N GLU A 8 -30.25 63.72 48.86
CA GLU A 8 -29.26 62.81 49.47
C GLU A 8 -28.02 62.72 48.56
N SER A 9 -26.83 62.82 49.15
CA SER A 9 -25.60 62.45 48.43
C SER A 9 -25.56 60.94 48.17
N GLN A 10 -24.70 60.49 47.25
CA GLN A 10 -24.53 59.06 46.97
C GLN A 10 -24.08 58.27 48.20
N GLU A 11 -23.31 58.90 49.08
CA GLU A 11 -22.84 58.34 50.35
C GLU A 11 -23.96 58.24 51.40
N GLN A 12 -24.81 59.27 51.50
CA GLN A 12 -26.00 59.23 52.35
C GLN A 12 -27.01 58.18 51.87
N THR A 13 -27.13 58.00 50.56
CA THR A 13 -28.01 56.99 49.95
C THR A 13 -27.50 55.58 50.27
N THR A 14 -26.20 55.34 50.12
CA THR A 14 -25.60 54.02 50.40
C THR A 14 -25.67 53.68 51.90
N MET A 15 -25.41 54.63 52.79
CA MET A 15 -25.53 54.43 54.23
C MET A 15 -26.98 54.11 54.64
N ARG A 16 -27.96 54.84 54.10
CA ARG A 16 -29.38 54.57 54.36
C ARG A 16 -29.80 53.19 53.84
N LEU A 17 -29.36 52.80 52.64
CA LEU A 17 -29.64 51.48 52.08
C LEU A 17 -29.00 50.36 52.90
N SER A 18 -27.77 50.57 53.38
CA SER A 18 -27.08 49.65 54.29
C SER A 18 -27.85 49.46 55.60
N GLN A 19 -28.29 50.55 56.24
CA GLN A 19 -29.12 50.47 57.45
C GLN A 19 -30.46 49.77 57.21
N VAL A 20 -31.12 50.03 56.08
CA VAL A 20 -32.35 49.34 55.71
C VAL A 20 -32.11 47.84 55.49
N ALA A 21 -30.99 47.47 54.88
CA ALA A 21 -30.60 46.07 54.68
C ALA A 21 -30.31 45.38 56.02
N GLN A 22 -29.61 46.04 56.93
CA GLN A 22 -29.30 45.50 58.26
C GLN A 22 -30.56 45.34 59.11
N CYS A 23 -31.46 46.32 59.10
CA CYS A 23 -32.77 46.22 59.75
C CYS A 23 -33.63 45.09 59.13
N SER A 24 -33.58 44.91 57.81
CA SER A 24 -34.28 43.81 57.11
C SER A 24 -33.74 42.44 57.53
N ALA A 25 -32.41 42.29 57.63
CA ALA A 25 -31.77 41.05 58.07
C ALA A 25 -32.10 40.71 59.53
N LEU A 26 -32.11 41.71 60.42
CA LEU A 26 -32.55 41.55 61.82
C LEU A 26 -34.03 41.18 61.91
N LYS A 27 -34.87 41.71 61.03
CA LYS A 27 -36.29 41.37 60.97
C LYS A 27 -36.54 39.94 60.47
N GLN A 28 -35.75 39.45 59.50
CA GLN A 28 -35.86 38.07 59.00
C GLN A 28 -35.44 37.02 60.04
N THR A 29 -34.46 37.35 60.88
CA THR A 29 -33.96 36.46 61.94
C THR A 29 -34.86 36.40 63.16
N SER A 30 -35.63 37.46 63.44
CA SER A 30 -36.55 37.57 64.59
C SER A 30 -38.03 37.22 64.30
N GLN A 31 -38.40 37.02 63.03
CA GLN A 31 -39.79 36.74 62.63
C GLN A 31 -40.31 35.37 63.10
N SER A 32 -41.55 35.36 63.61
CA SER A 32 -42.27 34.13 63.95
C SER A 32 -42.68 33.32 62.70
N GLN A 33 -43.01 32.03 62.86
CA GLN A 33 -43.43 31.19 61.73
C GLN A 33 -44.70 31.71 61.04
N GLU A 34 -45.63 32.31 61.78
CA GLU A 34 -46.87 32.88 61.25
C GLU A 34 -46.60 34.17 60.45
N GLU A 35 -45.72 35.03 60.92
CA GLU A 35 -45.27 36.23 60.18
C GLU A 35 -44.49 35.89 58.90
N ARG A 36 -43.73 34.78 58.92
CA ARG A 36 -43.06 34.24 57.72
C ARG A 36 -44.08 33.73 56.70
N ALA A 37 -45.15 33.08 57.13
CA ALA A 37 -46.23 32.62 56.24
C ALA A 37 -46.94 33.80 55.56
N THR A 38 -47.22 34.87 56.28
CA THR A 38 -47.84 36.10 55.72
C THR A 38 -46.89 36.83 54.75
N CYS A 39 -45.57 36.83 55.01
CA CYS A 39 -44.57 37.37 54.09
C CYS A 39 -44.42 36.51 52.82
N LEU A 40 -44.54 35.19 52.94
CA LEU A 40 -44.59 34.26 51.80
C LEU A 40 -45.85 34.45 50.95
N ALA A 41 -47.00 34.73 51.57
CA ALA A 41 -48.22 35.11 50.84
C ALA A 41 -48.06 36.44 50.08
N GLY A 42 -47.39 37.43 50.67
CA GLY A 42 -47.00 38.67 49.97
C GLY A 42 -46.01 38.43 48.81
N LYS A 43 -45.08 37.47 48.95
CA LYS A 43 -44.23 37.01 47.84
C LYS A 43 -45.04 36.32 46.75
N ALA A 44 -46.11 35.60 47.06
CA ALA A 44 -47.01 35.01 46.06
C ALA A 44 -47.76 36.08 45.26
N VAL A 45 -48.21 37.17 45.90
CA VAL A 45 -48.78 38.34 45.21
C VAL A 45 -47.75 39.01 44.30
N TYR A 46 -46.51 39.19 44.77
CA TYR A 46 -45.42 39.70 43.95
C TYR A 46 -45.10 38.77 42.76
N GLN A 47 -45.11 37.45 42.97
CA GLN A 47 -44.98 36.45 41.91
C GLN A 47 -46.12 36.54 40.90
N GLY A 48 -47.35 36.82 41.33
CA GLY A 48 -48.49 37.12 40.47
C GLY A 48 -48.26 38.35 39.58
N PHE A 49 -47.75 39.45 40.15
CA PHE A 49 -47.37 40.65 39.37
C PHE A 49 -46.24 40.37 38.38
N VAL A 50 -45.25 39.56 38.75
CA VAL A 50 -44.17 39.13 37.86
C VAL A 50 -44.72 38.27 36.72
N ALA A 51 -45.68 37.38 37.00
CA ALA A 51 -46.33 36.55 35.98
C ALA A 51 -47.14 37.40 34.99
N ILE A 52 -47.85 38.42 35.45
CA ILE A 52 -48.57 39.37 34.59
C ILE A 52 -47.58 40.12 33.69
N LYS A 53 -46.49 40.65 34.25
CA LYS A 53 -45.43 41.30 33.44
C LYS A 53 -44.79 40.35 32.44
N ALA A 54 -44.64 39.07 32.77
CA ALA A 54 -44.13 38.05 31.85
C ALA A 54 -45.12 37.77 30.71
N GLN A 55 -46.43 37.73 30.99
CA GLN A 55 -47.47 37.61 29.96
C GLN A 55 -47.51 38.83 29.04
N ASP A 56 -47.39 40.03 29.58
CA ASP A 56 -47.33 41.26 28.78
C ASP A 56 -46.08 41.29 27.89
N ALA A 57 -44.92 40.87 28.43
CA ALA A 57 -43.70 40.71 27.64
C ALA A 57 -43.83 39.67 26.52
N GLN A 58 -44.55 38.56 26.76
CA GLN A 58 -44.86 37.58 25.72
C GLN A 58 -45.77 38.14 24.63
N ARG A 59 -46.81 38.90 25.00
CA ARG A 59 -47.71 39.56 24.06
C ARG A 59 -46.99 40.59 23.20
N LEU A 60 -46.15 41.41 23.81
CA LEU A 60 -45.32 42.39 23.09
C LEU A 60 -44.38 41.70 22.11
N ARG A 61 -43.66 40.64 22.52
CA ARG A 61 -42.79 39.86 21.63
C ARG A 61 -43.54 39.20 20.47
N ALA A 62 -44.78 38.77 20.68
CA ALA A 62 -45.62 38.17 19.64
C ALA A 62 -46.05 39.20 18.59
N ALA A 63 -46.20 40.47 18.99
CA ALA A 63 -46.56 41.58 18.12
C ALA A 63 -45.36 42.25 17.43
N GLU A 64 -44.12 41.84 17.72
CA GLU A 64 -42.92 42.43 17.12
C GLU A 64 -42.77 42.10 15.63
N THR A 65 -42.45 43.12 14.83
CA THR A 65 -42.09 42.96 13.42
C THR A 65 -40.77 42.22 13.26
N PHE A 66 -40.49 41.70 12.06
CA PHE A 66 -39.23 41.00 11.78
C PHE A 66 -38.00 41.87 12.05
N ASP A 67 -38.03 43.14 11.62
CA ASP A 67 -36.90 44.06 11.79
C ASP A 67 -36.69 44.43 13.26
N HIS A 68 -37.78 44.63 14.02
CA HIS A 68 -37.68 44.89 15.45
C HIS A 68 -37.08 43.70 16.21
N ARG A 69 -37.49 42.46 15.86
CA ARG A 69 -36.90 41.23 16.41
C ARG A 69 -35.41 41.12 16.07
N ARG A 70 -35.02 41.38 14.82
CA ARG A 70 -33.63 41.33 14.38
C ARG A 70 -32.77 42.39 15.08
N ALA A 71 -33.30 43.61 15.24
CA ALA A 71 -32.62 44.68 15.96
C ALA A 71 -32.45 44.35 17.46
N CYS A 72 -33.46 43.76 18.10
CA CYS A 72 -33.37 43.31 19.49
C CYS A 72 -32.34 42.17 19.64
N GLN A 73 -32.38 41.16 18.78
CA GLN A 73 -31.41 40.06 18.79
C GLN A 73 -29.97 40.56 18.59
N SER A 74 -29.77 41.53 17.70
CA SER A 74 -28.47 42.17 17.48
C SER A 74 -27.97 42.91 18.72
N ARG A 75 -28.85 43.67 19.39
CA ARG A 75 -28.54 44.36 20.65
C ARG A 75 -28.19 43.38 21.77
N ASP A 76 -28.97 42.30 21.91
CA ASP A 76 -28.74 41.27 22.92
C ASP A 76 -27.43 40.51 22.66
N ALA A 77 -27.13 40.21 21.40
CA ALA A 77 -25.86 39.60 21.00
C ALA A 77 -24.68 40.53 21.33
N ALA A 78 -24.78 41.83 21.03
CA ALA A 78 -23.75 42.81 21.33
C ALA A 78 -23.56 43.03 22.83
N ALA A 79 -24.64 43.03 23.62
CA ALA A 79 -24.57 43.09 25.08
C ALA A 79 -23.89 41.84 25.66
N THR A 80 -24.22 40.66 25.13
CA THR A 80 -23.57 39.40 25.52
C THR A 80 -22.08 39.40 25.15
N ALA A 81 -21.71 39.92 23.99
CA ALA A 81 -20.30 40.02 23.57
C ALA A 81 -19.50 40.93 24.52
N ARG A 82 -20.02 42.13 24.83
CA ARG A 82 -19.40 43.05 25.80
C ARG A 82 -19.26 42.44 27.20
N SER A 83 -20.26 41.66 27.63
CA SER A 83 -20.18 40.95 28.91
C SER A 83 -19.08 39.88 28.91
N ARG A 84 -18.82 39.22 27.78
CA ARG A 84 -17.78 38.19 27.65
C ARG A 84 -16.37 38.76 27.61
N GLU A 85 -16.21 39.98 27.10
CA GLU A 85 -14.91 40.67 27.06
C GLU A 85 -14.39 41.02 28.45
N SER A 86 -15.27 41.20 29.44
CA SER A 86 -14.90 41.49 30.83
C SER A 86 -14.91 40.26 31.75
N GLU A 87 -15.13 39.05 31.21
CA GLU A 87 -15.14 37.81 31.99
C GLU A 87 -13.71 37.38 32.38
N THR A 88 -13.54 36.98 33.64
CA THR A 88 -12.30 36.35 34.11
C THR A 88 -12.19 34.91 33.61
N GLU A 89 -10.97 34.36 33.55
CA GLU A 89 -10.73 32.96 33.12
C GLU A 89 -11.56 31.94 33.95
N MET A 90 -11.70 32.18 35.26
CA MET A 90 -12.50 31.32 36.14
C MET A 90 -14.01 31.39 35.84
N GLN A 91 -14.53 32.58 35.53
CA GLN A 91 -15.93 32.75 35.10
C GLN A 91 -16.17 32.09 33.74
N GLN A 92 -15.22 32.25 32.81
CA GLN A 92 -15.28 31.62 31.50
C GLN A 92 -15.24 30.09 31.59
N ALA A 93 -14.40 29.52 32.46
CA ALA A 93 -14.34 28.09 32.74
C ALA A 93 -15.66 27.57 33.34
N THR A 94 -16.22 28.29 34.30
CA THR A 94 -17.52 27.94 34.93
C THR A 94 -18.66 27.96 33.90
N LEU A 95 -18.69 28.97 33.02
CA LEU A 95 -19.67 29.05 31.94
C LEU A 95 -19.50 27.89 30.94
N ASN A 96 -18.27 27.53 30.59
CA ASN A 96 -17.97 26.42 29.69
C ASN A 96 -18.39 25.08 30.28
N ALA A 97 -18.17 24.87 31.58
CA ALA A 97 -18.64 23.68 32.29
C ALA A 97 -20.18 23.58 32.25
N ARG A 98 -20.90 24.65 32.60
CA ARG A 98 -22.38 24.69 32.53
C ARG A 98 -22.92 24.41 31.12
N LYS A 99 -22.25 24.93 30.07
CA LYS A 99 -22.61 24.66 28.67
C LYS A 99 -22.36 23.20 28.30
N ALA A 100 -21.27 22.60 28.76
CA ALA A 100 -20.98 21.19 28.54
C ALA A 100 -22.04 20.30 29.20
N ASP A 101 -22.44 20.62 30.45
CA ASP A 101 -23.49 19.89 31.18
C ASP A 101 -24.84 19.99 30.49
N ALA A 102 -25.27 21.19 30.08
CA ALA A 102 -26.51 21.39 29.34
C ALA A 102 -26.51 20.63 28.00
N THR A 103 -25.37 20.60 27.31
CA THR A 103 -25.20 19.84 26.06
C THR A 103 -25.27 18.34 26.30
N SER A 104 -24.68 17.85 27.40
CA SER A 104 -24.75 16.44 27.80
C SER A 104 -26.20 16.03 28.12
N ALA A 105 -26.91 16.84 28.92
CA ALA A 105 -28.31 16.61 29.25
C ALA A 105 -29.21 16.57 27.99
N ALA A 106 -29.01 17.49 27.05
CA ALA A 106 -29.73 17.50 25.77
C ALA A 106 -29.42 16.27 24.90
N ARG A 107 -28.18 15.78 24.89
CA ARG A 107 -27.80 14.56 24.16
C ARG A 107 -28.39 13.29 24.79
N ASN A 108 -28.57 13.28 26.10
CA ASN A 108 -29.16 12.14 26.82
C ASN A 108 -30.68 12.06 26.60
N SER A 109 -31.35 13.19 26.36
CA SER A 109 -32.78 13.23 26.01
C SER A 109 -33.05 13.12 24.50
N ASP A 110 -32.02 13.01 23.65
CA ASP A 110 -32.19 12.81 22.20
C ASP A 110 -32.85 11.46 21.89
N GLY A 111 -33.99 11.52 21.20
CA GLY A 111 -34.59 10.34 20.56
C GLY A 111 -33.73 9.78 19.41
N PRO A 112 -34.00 8.55 18.95
CA PRO A 112 -33.15 7.84 17.98
C PRO A 112 -32.90 8.62 16.68
N GLN A 113 -33.95 9.21 16.10
CA GLN A 113 -33.85 9.95 14.83
C GLN A 113 -33.03 11.24 14.95
N ARG A 114 -33.20 11.97 16.06
CA ARG A 114 -32.41 13.19 16.33
C ARG A 114 -30.94 12.85 16.54
N ARG A 115 -30.65 11.72 17.18
CA ARG A 115 -29.29 11.21 17.37
C ARG A 115 -28.61 10.89 16.04
N VAL A 116 -29.29 10.19 15.12
CA VAL A 116 -28.75 9.87 13.78
C VAL A 116 -28.47 11.15 12.99
N ASN A 117 -29.42 12.08 12.93
CA ASN A 117 -29.23 13.36 12.22
C ASN A 117 -28.09 14.21 12.80
N ARG A 118 -27.90 14.17 14.12
CA ARG A 118 -26.80 14.88 14.79
C ARG A 118 -25.43 14.26 14.50
N LEU A 119 -25.35 12.93 14.30
CA LEU A 119 -24.10 12.24 13.96
C LEU A 119 -23.77 12.27 12.47
N SER A 120 -24.78 12.26 11.60
CA SER A 120 -24.60 12.29 10.15
C SER A 120 -24.02 13.64 9.67
N ARG A 121 -24.52 14.76 10.19
CA ARG A 121 -24.10 16.10 9.73
C ARG A 121 -22.59 16.40 9.95
N PRO A 122 -21.98 16.11 11.12
CA PRO A 122 -20.54 16.22 11.29
C PRO A 122 -19.76 15.25 10.40
N ALA A 123 -20.26 14.03 10.20
CA ALA A 123 -19.61 13.03 9.35
C ALA A 123 -19.56 13.48 7.88
N THR A 124 -20.66 14.01 7.34
CA THR A 124 -20.72 14.56 5.98
C THR A 124 -19.82 15.78 5.83
N ASN A 125 -19.81 16.69 6.82
CA ASN A 125 -18.93 17.86 6.79
C ASN A 125 -17.45 17.46 6.83
N MET A 126 -17.08 16.49 7.67
CA MET A 126 -15.72 15.97 7.70
C MET A 126 -15.32 15.27 6.40
N ALA A 127 -16.25 14.53 5.77
CA ALA A 127 -16.00 13.90 4.47
C ALA A 127 -15.76 14.96 3.38
N ALA A 128 -16.59 16.02 3.34
CA ALA A 128 -16.41 17.14 2.41
C ALA A 128 -15.06 17.85 2.61
N VAL A 129 -14.68 18.12 3.87
CA VAL A 129 -13.37 18.72 4.20
C VAL A 129 -12.22 17.80 3.80
N ARG A 130 -12.36 16.48 3.90
CA ARG A 130 -11.32 15.52 3.47
C ARG A 130 -11.16 15.48 1.95
N LEU A 131 -12.24 15.67 1.20
CA LEU A 131 -12.21 15.70 -0.27
C LEU A 131 -11.55 16.97 -0.81
N SER A 132 -11.70 18.11 -0.13
CA SER A 132 -11.09 19.40 -0.52
C SER A 132 -9.74 19.69 0.16
N GLN A 133 -9.15 18.71 0.86
CA GLN A 133 -7.90 18.89 1.59
C GLN A 133 -6.70 18.99 0.64
N THR A 134 -5.82 19.95 0.92
CA THR A 134 -4.50 20.02 0.28
C THR A 134 -3.60 18.86 0.76
N PRO A 135 -2.62 18.42 -0.04
CA PRO A 135 -1.70 17.35 0.35
C PRO A 135 -0.97 17.61 1.68
N GLN A 136 -0.57 18.86 1.95
CA GLN A 136 0.09 19.25 3.19
C GLN A 136 -0.85 19.15 4.41
N ALA A 137 -2.09 19.62 4.29
CA ALA A 137 -3.09 19.54 5.35
C ALA A 137 -3.45 18.08 5.66
N ARG A 138 -3.54 17.23 4.62
CA ARG A 138 -3.76 15.78 4.77
C ARG A 138 -2.63 15.12 5.57
N ARG A 139 -1.37 15.49 5.32
CA ARG A 139 -0.19 14.96 6.02
C ARG A 139 -0.19 15.32 7.51
N ILE A 140 -0.48 16.57 7.85
CA ILE A 140 -0.55 17.04 9.24
C ILE A 140 -1.63 16.27 10.02
N ARG A 141 -2.81 16.11 9.42
CA ARG A 141 -3.91 15.33 10.04
C ARG A 141 -3.52 13.88 10.30
N LEU A 142 -2.95 13.19 9.30
CA LEU A 142 -2.54 11.79 9.45
C LEU A 142 -1.48 11.61 10.54
N ASN A 143 -0.50 12.51 10.64
CA ASN A 143 0.47 12.48 11.73
C ASN A 143 -0.19 12.67 13.11
N GLY A 144 -1.15 13.60 13.22
CA GLY A 144 -1.94 13.77 14.44
C GLY A 144 -2.73 12.51 14.82
N ASP A 145 -3.42 11.89 13.85
CA ASP A 145 -4.18 10.65 14.04
C ASP A 145 -3.27 9.51 14.57
N ILE A 146 -2.04 9.42 14.03
CA ILE A 146 -1.03 8.45 14.46
C ILE A 146 -0.62 8.67 15.92
N HIS A 147 -0.35 9.93 16.32
CA HIS A 147 0.01 10.25 17.71
C HIS A 147 -1.14 9.95 18.69
N HIS A 148 -2.38 10.25 18.29
CA HIS A 148 -3.56 9.92 19.12
C HIS A 148 -3.74 8.41 19.28
N LEU A 149 -3.54 7.61 18.23
CA LEU A 149 -3.61 6.15 18.31
C LEU A 149 -2.49 5.56 19.18
N ALA A 150 -1.28 6.12 19.12
CA ALA A 150 -0.16 5.70 19.98
C ALA A 150 -0.42 6.03 21.47
N ALA A 151 -0.97 7.21 21.75
CA ALA A 151 -1.34 7.62 23.10
C ALA A 151 -2.49 6.75 23.67
N ALA A 152 -3.52 6.44 22.87
CA ALA A 152 -4.63 5.59 23.28
C ALA A 152 -4.21 4.15 23.61
N ARG A 153 -3.09 3.67 23.05
CA ARG A 153 -2.51 2.34 23.32
C ARG A 153 -1.50 2.33 24.47
N GLY A 154 -1.30 3.45 25.16
CA GLY A 154 -0.35 3.55 26.29
C GLY A 154 1.12 3.49 25.87
N THR A 155 1.42 3.67 24.59
CA THR A 155 2.80 3.65 24.08
C THR A 155 3.29 5.09 23.94
N THR A 156 4.04 5.59 24.93
CA THR A 156 4.70 6.92 24.87
C THR A 156 5.91 6.94 23.93
N HIS A 157 6.38 5.75 23.53
CA HIS A 157 7.37 5.57 22.49
C HIS A 157 6.82 4.67 21.39
N PRO A 158 7.13 4.94 20.11
CA PRO A 158 6.76 4.07 19.01
C PRO A 158 7.41 2.70 19.24
N SER A 159 6.63 1.77 19.79
CA SER A 159 7.04 0.39 19.98
C SER A 159 7.19 -0.30 18.62
N SER A 160 7.85 -1.46 18.59
CA SER A 160 8.25 -2.22 17.39
C SER A 160 7.17 -2.39 16.30
N SER A 161 5.88 -2.30 16.65
CA SER A 161 4.74 -2.35 15.73
C SER A 161 4.54 -1.06 14.92
N PHE A 162 5.13 0.06 15.35
CA PHE A 162 5.09 1.37 14.69
C PHE A 162 6.06 1.46 13.51
N LEU A 163 7.16 0.70 13.55
CA LEU A 163 8.09 0.59 12.42
C LEU A 163 7.44 -0.07 11.21
N SER A 164 6.45 -0.93 11.43
CA SER A 164 5.67 -1.55 10.36
C SER A 164 4.82 -0.55 9.56
N PHE A 165 4.53 0.65 10.08
CA PHE A 165 3.76 1.68 9.36
C PHE A 165 4.63 2.77 8.74
N LEU A 166 5.77 3.11 9.36
CA LEU A 166 6.78 4.00 8.75
C LEU A 166 7.40 3.41 7.48
N THR A 167 7.39 2.09 7.35
CA THR A 167 7.84 1.43 6.14
C THR A 167 6.84 1.53 4.99
N PHE A 168 5.53 1.63 5.26
CA PHE A 168 4.51 1.88 4.23
C PHE A 168 4.47 3.34 3.77
N ASN A 169 4.92 4.28 4.61
CA ASN A 169 5.15 5.69 4.27
C ASN A 169 6.66 5.99 4.28
N TYR A 170 7.37 5.45 3.29
CA TYR A 170 8.79 5.70 3.10
C TYR A 170 9.07 7.21 2.95
N ASP A 171 9.85 7.77 3.87
CA ASP A 171 10.39 9.14 3.79
C ASP A 171 11.89 9.08 3.39
N PRO A 172 12.26 9.52 2.17
CA PRO A 172 13.63 9.46 1.68
C PRO A 172 14.62 10.31 2.51
N CYS A 173 14.13 11.27 3.30
CA CYS A 173 14.96 12.11 4.16
C CYS A 173 15.37 11.41 5.47
N ILE A 174 14.73 10.27 5.80
CA ILE A 174 15.02 9.52 7.01
C ILE A 174 15.99 8.38 6.66
N SER A 175 17.25 8.54 7.07
CA SER A 175 18.22 7.45 7.01
C SER A 175 17.82 6.33 7.99
N LEU A 176 17.35 5.18 7.49
CA LEU A 176 17.05 4.05 8.37
C LEU A 176 18.30 3.30 8.83
N THR A 177 19.48 3.57 8.23
CA THR A 177 20.76 2.98 8.67
C THR A 177 21.22 3.51 10.02
N THR A 178 20.79 4.70 10.44
CA THR A 178 21.12 5.27 11.77
C THR A 178 20.21 4.77 12.89
N ARG A 179 19.24 3.89 12.58
CA ARG A 179 18.32 3.33 13.58
C ARG A 179 18.73 1.90 13.95
N ASP A 180 19.22 1.72 15.17
CA ASP A 180 19.73 0.43 15.69
C ASP A 180 18.73 -0.74 15.63
N LYS A 181 17.43 -0.46 15.61
CA LYS A 181 16.37 -1.47 15.50
C LYS A 181 16.09 -1.94 14.06
N ILE A 182 16.54 -1.20 13.05
CA ILE A 182 16.38 -1.52 11.62
C ILE A 182 17.73 -1.86 10.97
N ASN A 183 18.83 -1.36 11.53
CA ASN A 183 20.17 -1.66 11.05
C ASN A 183 20.50 -3.14 11.24
N VAL A 184 20.48 -3.89 10.13
CA VAL A 184 20.77 -5.34 10.11
C VAL A 184 22.28 -5.61 10.01
N GLY A 185 23.09 -4.55 9.95
CA GLY A 185 24.54 -4.60 9.82
C GLY A 185 24.99 -4.91 8.39
N SER A 186 26.31 -5.04 8.22
CA SER A 186 26.91 -5.47 6.96
C SER A 186 26.79 -6.98 6.77
N ILE A 187 26.83 -7.44 5.51
CA ILE A 187 26.98 -8.85 5.17
C ILE A 187 28.42 -9.24 5.49
N THR A 188 28.64 -9.90 6.61
CA THR A 188 29.99 -10.27 7.10
C THR A 188 30.22 -11.77 7.23
N CYS A 189 29.16 -12.58 7.15
CA CYS A 189 29.25 -14.02 7.28
C CYS A 189 29.00 -14.69 5.93
N VAL A 190 29.77 -15.73 5.61
CA VAL A 190 29.56 -16.52 4.37
C VAL A 190 29.02 -17.89 4.75
N CYS A 191 28.01 -18.36 4.02
CA CYS A 191 27.47 -19.70 4.24
C CYS A 191 28.42 -20.79 3.76
N GLN A 192 28.81 -21.69 4.66
CA GLN A 192 29.71 -22.82 4.37
C GLN A 192 29.18 -23.79 3.29
N PHE A 193 27.86 -23.87 3.10
CA PHE A 193 27.25 -24.84 2.16
C PHE A 193 27.00 -24.30 0.75
N CYS A 194 26.81 -22.98 0.59
CA CYS A 194 26.36 -22.41 -0.67
C CYS A 194 26.98 -21.04 -0.99
N ASN A 195 27.97 -20.61 -0.19
CA ASN A 195 28.71 -19.35 -0.31
C ASN A 195 27.86 -18.07 -0.32
N ALA A 196 26.59 -18.16 0.07
CA ALA A 196 25.71 -17.02 0.22
C ALA A 196 26.20 -16.11 1.36
N GLY A 197 26.28 -14.81 1.09
CA GLY A 197 26.48 -13.77 2.08
C GLY A 197 25.31 -13.71 3.06
N LYS A 198 25.63 -13.60 4.35
CA LYS A 198 24.71 -13.54 5.49
C LYS A 198 25.05 -12.39 6.41
N TRP A 199 24.01 -11.85 7.03
CA TRP A 199 24.13 -10.95 8.18
C TRP A 199 24.39 -11.75 9.45
N ALA A 200 25.26 -11.23 10.32
CA ALA A 200 25.70 -11.92 11.54
C ALA A 200 24.56 -12.31 12.51
N ARG A 201 23.42 -11.60 12.49
CA ARG A 201 22.28 -11.82 13.41
C ARG A 201 21.17 -12.70 12.82
N LYS A 202 21.37 -13.37 11.67
CA LYS A 202 20.33 -14.15 10.98
C LYS A 202 20.51 -15.67 11.12
N PRO A 203 19.41 -16.45 11.13
CA PRO A 203 19.47 -17.90 11.30
C PRO A 203 20.17 -18.59 10.12
N SER A 204 20.89 -19.67 10.41
CA SER A 204 21.72 -20.42 9.46
C SER A 204 20.96 -21.00 8.25
N GLY A 205 19.65 -21.22 8.39
CA GLY A 205 18.78 -21.83 7.39
C GLY A 205 18.27 -20.92 6.26
N LEU A 206 18.48 -19.59 6.33
CA LEU A 206 17.85 -18.62 5.42
C LEU A 206 18.25 -18.77 3.94
N CYS A 207 19.48 -19.20 3.66
CA CYS A 207 20.01 -19.23 2.29
C CYS A 207 19.83 -20.57 1.57
N CYS A 208 19.96 -21.70 2.28
CA CYS A 208 19.96 -23.03 1.68
C CYS A 208 19.45 -24.13 2.63
N SER A 209 18.79 -23.74 3.72
CA SER A 209 18.28 -24.66 4.75
C SER A 209 19.34 -25.65 5.25
N SER A 210 20.54 -25.14 5.54
CA SER A 210 21.71 -25.93 5.96
C SER A 210 22.19 -26.95 4.92
N GLY A 211 22.28 -26.53 3.65
CA GLY A 211 22.84 -27.33 2.56
C GLY A 211 21.86 -28.31 1.88
N LYS A 212 20.57 -28.25 2.27
CA LYS A 212 19.49 -29.04 1.68
C LYS A 212 19.02 -28.49 0.34
N VAL A 213 19.08 -27.17 0.16
CA VAL A 213 18.79 -26.52 -1.13
C VAL A 213 20.09 -26.41 -1.91
N ARG A 214 20.15 -27.05 -3.07
CA ARG A 214 21.27 -27.00 -4.01
C ARG A 214 20.71 -26.75 -5.39
N LEU A 215 20.89 -25.52 -5.89
CA LEU A 215 20.49 -25.15 -7.24
C LEU A 215 21.74 -24.91 -8.09
N PRO A 216 21.69 -25.21 -9.40
CA PRO A 216 22.76 -24.84 -10.33
C PRO A 216 23.08 -23.35 -10.25
N PRO A 217 24.35 -22.94 -10.43
CA PRO A 217 24.73 -21.53 -10.57
C PRO A 217 23.92 -20.83 -11.66
N LEU A 218 23.76 -19.52 -11.54
CA LEU A 218 23.13 -18.73 -12.60
C LEU A 218 24.10 -18.58 -13.77
N HIS A 219 23.60 -18.75 -14.99
CA HIS A 219 24.38 -18.48 -16.19
C HIS A 219 24.65 -16.98 -16.30
N GLU A 220 25.87 -16.61 -16.68
CA GLU A 220 26.16 -15.22 -17.03
C GLU A 220 25.32 -14.81 -18.24
N PRO A 221 24.79 -13.58 -18.28
CA PRO A 221 24.03 -13.13 -19.43
C PRO A 221 24.92 -13.04 -20.68
N PRO A 222 24.36 -13.27 -21.87
CA PRO A 222 25.11 -13.16 -23.11
C PRO A 222 25.50 -11.72 -23.41
N THR A 223 26.54 -11.55 -24.23
CA THR A 223 26.87 -10.25 -24.83
C THR A 223 25.79 -9.92 -25.86
N PRO A 224 25.24 -8.68 -25.87
CA PRO A 224 25.73 -7.49 -25.18
C PRO A 224 25.04 -7.16 -23.85
N LEU A 225 24.04 -7.94 -23.43
CA LEU A 225 23.30 -7.70 -22.18
C LEU A 225 24.21 -7.62 -20.96
N ARG A 226 25.24 -8.47 -20.88
CA ARG A 226 26.25 -8.40 -19.81
C ARG A 226 26.88 -7.02 -19.71
N GLY A 227 27.37 -6.47 -20.83
CA GLY A 227 28.02 -5.17 -20.85
C GLY A 227 27.07 -4.01 -20.53
N LEU A 228 25.83 -4.09 -21.02
CA LEU A 228 24.78 -3.11 -20.74
C LEU A 228 24.41 -3.04 -19.25
N ILE A 229 24.48 -4.16 -18.53
CA ILE A 229 24.13 -4.22 -17.11
C ILE A 229 25.35 -4.02 -16.20
N ALA A 230 26.53 -4.45 -16.64
CA ALA A 230 27.78 -4.28 -15.91
C ALA A 230 28.31 -2.84 -15.91
N GLY A 231 27.77 -1.95 -16.74
CA GLY A 231 28.24 -0.56 -16.84
C GLY A 231 29.35 -0.33 -17.85
N SER A 232 29.74 -1.35 -18.61
CA SER A 232 30.85 -1.28 -19.57
C SER A 232 30.43 -0.87 -20.98
N HIS A 233 29.13 -0.79 -21.27
CA HIS A 233 28.60 -0.33 -22.56
C HIS A 233 28.22 1.17 -22.52
N PRO A 234 28.36 1.95 -23.61
CA PRO A 234 27.92 3.35 -23.66
C PRO A 234 26.46 3.58 -23.25
N ASP A 235 25.57 2.63 -23.58
CA ASP A 235 24.14 2.66 -23.22
C ASP A 235 23.81 2.17 -21.80
N SER A 236 24.80 1.77 -21.00
CA SER A 236 24.51 1.11 -19.72
C SER A 236 23.67 1.97 -18.77
N ASN A 237 23.97 3.28 -18.69
CA ASN A 237 23.23 4.18 -17.81
C ASN A 237 21.77 4.34 -18.24
N HIS A 238 21.52 4.36 -19.56
CA HIS A 238 20.17 4.37 -20.12
C HIS A 238 19.44 3.05 -19.83
N ILE A 239 20.09 1.91 -20.08
CA ILE A 239 19.49 0.59 -19.82
C ILE A 239 19.18 0.39 -18.34
N LEU A 240 20.10 0.68 -17.43
CA LEU A 240 19.86 0.51 -15.99
C LEU A 240 18.68 1.36 -15.49
N LYS A 241 18.42 2.51 -16.13
CA LYS A 241 17.24 3.36 -15.85
C LYS A 241 15.94 2.84 -16.46
N THR A 242 16.02 2.07 -17.54
CA THR A 242 14.84 1.72 -18.35
C THR A 242 14.68 0.22 -18.55
N ILE A 243 15.41 -0.62 -17.81
CA ILE A 243 15.48 -2.07 -18.04
C ILE A 243 14.11 -2.76 -17.96
N THR A 244 13.21 -2.27 -17.11
CA THR A 244 11.82 -2.75 -17.02
C THR A 244 11.05 -2.53 -18.33
N GLN A 245 11.23 -1.36 -18.95
CA GLN A 245 10.63 -1.03 -20.25
C GLN A 245 11.23 -1.91 -21.36
N TYR A 246 12.53 -2.17 -21.33
CA TYR A 246 13.15 -3.09 -22.27
C TYR A 246 12.67 -4.54 -22.08
N ASN A 247 12.46 -5.00 -20.85
CA ASN A 247 11.87 -6.32 -20.62
C ASN A 247 10.46 -6.41 -21.21
N TYR A 248 9.66 -5.35 -21.02
CA TYR A 248 8.33 -5.29 -21.58
C TYR A 248 8.31 -5.33 -23.12
N TYR A 249 9.33 -4.77 -23.79
CA TYR A 249 9.47 -4.92 -25.24
C TYR A 249 9.59 -6.37 -25.68
N PHE A 250 10.10 -7.28 -24.83
CA PHE A 250 10.40 -8.66 -25.20
C PHE A 250 9.51 -9.70 -24.51
N GLN A 251 8.71 -9.36 -23.51
CA GLN A 251 7.87 -10.35 -22.83
C GLN A 251 6.90 -11.06 -23.81
N MET A 252 6.72 -12.37 -23.64
CA MET A 252 5.81 -13.19 -24.44
C MET A 252 4.42 -13.29 -23.81
N THR A 253 4.31 -12.97 -22.53
CA THR A 253 3.09 -13.02 -21.74
C THR A 253 2.64 -11.61 -21.37
N SER A 254 1.34 -11.46 -21.10
CA SER A 254 0.82 -10.29 -20.42
C SER A 254 0.90 -10.47 -18.91
N PHE A 255 1.18 -9.37 -18.21
CA PHE A 255 1.27 -9.31 -16.76
C PHE A 255 -0.04 -8.75 -16.20
N GLY A 256 -0.84 -9.59 -15.53
CA GLY A 256 -2.10 -9.20 -14.91
C GLY A 256 -1.92 -8.93 -13.42
N ALA A 257 -2.10 -7.67 -13.01
CA ALA A 257 -2.04 -7.22 -11.63
C ALA A 257 -2.77 -5.88 -11.46
N HIS A 258 -3.39 -5.64 -10.30
CA HIS A 258 -3.88 -4.30 -9.96
C HIS A 258 -2.73 -3.47 -9.38
N VAL A 259 -2.15 -2.59 -10.18
CA VAL A 259 -0.97 -1.78 -9.77
C VAL A 259 -1.44 -0.47 -9.13
N ASP A 260 -1.15 -0.26 -7.85
CA ASP A 260 -1.47 0.99 -7.15
C ASP A 260 -0.48 2.10 -7.53
N ARG A 261 -0.99 3.27 -7.92
CA ARG A 261 -0.21 4.39 -8.46
C ARG A 261 -0.27 5.56 -7.49
N GLU A 262 0.74 5.70 -6.64
CA GLU A 262 0.94 6.93 -5.86
C GLU A 262 1.82 7.91 -6.64
N THR A 263 1.24 9.02 -7.08
CA THR A 263 1.99 10.14 -7.68
C THR A 263 2.61 11.01 -6.58
N GLY A 264 3.94 11.11 -6.56
CA GLY A 264 4.68 12.04 -5.68
C GLY A 264 5.61 11.43 -4.63
N GLY A 265 5.91 10.11 -4.71
CA GLY A 265 6.89 9.42 -3.86
C GLY A 265 7.99 8.71 -4.66
N MET A 266 8.96 8.09 -3.96
CA MET A 266 10.03 7.32 -4.60
C MET A 266 9.44 6.21 -5.49
N PRO A 267 9.98 5.94 -6.70
CA PRO A 267 9.42 4.95 -7.61
C PRO A 267 9.40 3.57 -6.95
N THR A 268 8.21 3.14 -6.56
CA THR A 268 7.93 1.84 -5.92
C THR A 268 6.94 1.09 -6.79
N PHE A 269 7.20 -0.20 -7.02
CA PHE A 269 6.23 -1.09 -7.66
C PHE A 269 5.36 -1.72 -6.59
N LYS A 270 4.07 -1.39 -6.59
CA LYS A 270 3.07 -1.90 -5.65
C LYS A 270 2.02 -2.69 -6.43
N VAL A 271 1.82 -3.94 -6.05
CA VAL A 271 0.73 -4.77 -6.57
C VAL A 271 -0.30 -5.00 -5.49
N GLN A 272 -1.56 -4.82 -5.85
CA GLN A 272 -2.73 -5.26 -5.10
C GLN A 272 -3.33 -6.47 -5.83
N GLU A 273 -3.94 -7.37 -5.07
CA GLU A 273 -4.53 -8.63 -5.55
C GLU A 273 -3.51 -9.67 -6.07
N GLN A 274 -4.01 -10.70 -6.73
CA GLN A 274 -3.20 -11.82 -7.21
C GLN A 274 -2.51 -11.47 -8.54
N VAL A 275 -1.19 -11.64 -8.59
CA VAL A 275 -0.42 -11.57 -9.84
C VAL A 275 -0.66 -12.83 -10.66
N TYR A 276 -0.88 -12.68 -11.96
CA TYR A 276 -0.92 -13.81 -12.90
C TYR A 276 -0.37 -13.41 -14.26
N HIS A 277 0.28 -14.35 -14.94
CA HIS A 277 0.72 -14.16 -16.32
C HIS A 277 -0.28 -14.82 -17.27
N ARG A 278 -0.58 -14.17 -18.39
CA ARG A 278 -1.43 -14.75 -19.43
C ARG A 278 -0.73 -14.81 -20.77
N ILE A 279 -1.04 -15.82 -21.56
CA ILE A 279 -0.51 -16.01 -22.91
C ILE A 279 -1.65 -16.14 -23.90
N GLY A 280 -1.48 -15.52 -25.07
CA GLY A 280 -2.46 -15.52 -26.15
C GLY A 280 -2.17 -16.55 -27.23
N SER A 281 -2.96 -16.51 -28.31
CA SER A 281 -2.69 -17.27 -29.54
C SER A 281 -1.37 -16.85 -30.19
N LEU A 282 -0.84 -17.75 -31.03
CA LEU A 282 0.40 -17.53 -31.77
C LEU A 282 0.27 -16.36 -32.74
N LEU A 283 -0.89 -16.24 -33.41
CA LEU A 283 -1.16 -15.19 -34.39
C LEU A 283 -2.27 -14.26 -33.89
N ALA A 284 -2.15 -12.98 -34.25
CA ALA A 284 -3.22 -12.01 -34.08
C ALA A 284 -4.38 -12.32 -35.03
N ASP A 285 -5.61 -12.08 -34.58
CA ASP A 285 -6.79 -12.10 -35.46
C ASP A 285 -6.67 -10.96 -36.49
N GLU A 286 -7.31 -11.13 -37.66
CA GLU A 286 -7.08 -10.29 -38.86
C GLU A 286 -7.25 -8.79 -38.64
N THR A 287 -8.04 -8.39 -37.65
CA THR A 287 -8.35 -6.99 -37.32
C THR A 287 -7.67 -6.49 -36.04
N SER A 288 -6.88 -7.33 -35.37
CA SER A 288 -6.30 -7.03 -34.06
C SER A 288 -4.85 -6.57 -34.13
N THR A 289 -4.46 -5.67 -33.23
CA THR A 289 -3.05 -5.29 -33.05
C THR A 289 -2.26 -6.46 -32.46
N LEU A 290 -1.05 -6.68 -32.97
CA LEU A 290 -0.14 -7.73 -32.48
C LEU A 290 0.24 -7.50 -31.01
N LYS A 291 0.22 -8.54 -30.20
CA LYS A 291 0.55 -8.46 -28.76
C LYS A 291 1.54 -9.55 -28.33
N PHE A 292 2.53 -9.15 -27.52
CA PHE A 292 3.46 -10.02 -26.80
C PHE A 292 4.08 -11.12 -27.68
N LEU A 293 3.74 -12.40 -27.43
CA LEU A 293 4.21 -13.57 -28.18
C LEU A 293 4.03 -13.41 -29.71
N GLN A 294 2.94 -12.79 -30.17
CA GLN A 294 2.61 -12.68 -31.59
C GLN A 294 3.67 -11.90 -32.39
N LEU A 295 4.42 -11.02 -31.72
CA LEU A 295 5.51 -10.26 -32.34
C LEU A 295 6.65 -11.17 -32.80
N TYR A 296 6.82 -12.36 -32.20
CA TYR A 296 7.88 -13.30 -32.56
C TYR A 296 7.67 -14.01 -33.91
N PHE A 297 6.46 -13.90 -34.47
CA PHE A 297 6.07 -14.50 -35.74
C PHE A 297 6.12 -13.53 -36.93
N ILE A 298 6.57 -12.29 -36.73
CA ILE A 298 6.88 -11.38 -37.84
C ILE A 298 8.19 -11.86 -38.49
N ALA A 299 8.14 -12.17 -39.80
CA ALA A 299 9.28 -12.69 -40.55
C ALA A 299 10.43 -11.68 -40.66
N ASP A 300 10.11 -10.42 -40.93
CA ASP A 300 11.11 -9.34 -41.00
C ASP A 300 11.49 -8.85 -39.58
N TYR A 301 12.77 -9.03 -39.23
CA TYR A 301 13.30 -8.67 -37.90
C TYR A 301 13.33 -7.16 -37.66
N LYS A 302 13.51 -6.36 -38.71
CA LYS A 302 13.46 -4.90 -38.59
C LYS A 302 12.01 -4.47 -38.35
N LEU A 303 11.07 -5.01 -39.13
CA LEU A 303 9.65 -4.74 -38.94
C LEU A 303 9.16 -5.19 -37.57
N GLN A 304 9.67 -6.32 -37.06
CA GLN A 304 9.38 -6.80 -35.72
C GLN A 304 9.79 -5.78 -34.65
N ALA A 305 11.02 -5.28 -34.72
CA ALA A 305 11.53 -4.28 -33.77
C ALA A 305 10.76 -2.96 -33.90
N GLU A 306 10.47 -2.52 -35.12
CA GLU A 306 9.65 -1.33 -35.37
C GLU A 306 8.23 -1.48 -34.80
N THR A 307 7.63 -2.65 -34.96
CA THR A 307 6.30 -2.95 -34.42
C THR A 307 6.31 -2.92 -32.89
N ARG A 308 7.36 -3.47 -32.24
CA ARG A 308 7.55 -3.35 -30.78
C ARG A 308 7.60 -1.88 -30.35
N ILE A 309 8.35 -1.06 -31.09
CA ILE A 309 8.50 0.37 -30.84
C ILE A 309 7.15 1.08 -31.00
N VAL A 310 6.42 0.85 -32.10
CA VAL A 310 5.16 1.55 -32.42
C VAL A 310 4.04 1.17 -31.45
N ILE A 311 3.84 -0.12 -31.18
CA ILE A 311 2.73 -0.57 -30.30
C ILE A 311 2.95 -0.10 -28.86
N LEU A 312 4.21 0.05 -28.44
CA LEU A 312 4.58 0.24 -27.04
C LEU A 312 5.19 1.63 -26.74
N LEU A 313 5.17 2.57 -27.70
CA LEU A 313 5.44 4.01 -27.52
C LEU A 313 4.21 4.93 -27.73
N PRO A 314 3.10 4.81 -26.98
CA PRO A 314 1.98 5.74 -27.14
C PRO A 314 2.26 7.17 -26.62
N SER A 315 3.39 7.43 -25.94
CA SER A 315 3.56 8.68 -25.17
C SER A 315 5.02 9.09 -24.97
N GLY A 316 5.63 9.80 -25.93
CA GLY A 316 6.77 10.71 -25.71
C GLY A 316 8.07 10.15 -25.07
N ARG A 317 8.29 8.83 -25.05
CA ARG A 317 9.49 8.22 -24.43
C ARG A 317 10.59 7.99 -25.46
N VAL A 318 11.84 8.22 -25.03
CA VAL A 318 13.04 7.93 -25.83
C VAL A 318 13.46 6.49 -25.56
N SER A 319 13.12 5.57 -26.47
CA SER A 319 13.74 4.24 -26.52
C SER A 319 14.77 4.19 -27.63
N ARG A 320 15.96 3.70 -27.30
CA ARG A 320 17.07 3.57 -28.24
C ARG A 320 16.82 2.37 -29.15
N ARG A 321 16.46 2.65 -30.40
CA ARG A 321 16.09 1.67 -31.43
C ARG A 321 17.22 0.68 -31.71
N ASP A 322 18.44 1.18 -31.77
CA ASP A 322 19.71 0.45 -31.84
C ASP A 322 19.83 -0.59 -30.72
N VAL A 323 19.55 -0.20 -29.47
CA VAL A 323 19.61 -1.13 -28.33
C VAL A 323 18.51 -2.20 -28.40
N ILE A 324 17.31 -1.86 -28.88
CA ILE A 324 16.23 -2.85 -29.09
C ILE A 324 16.66 -3.88 -30.15
N LEU A 325 17.18 -3.43 -31.29
CA LEU A 325 17.66 -4.32 -32.35
C LEU A 325 18.79 -5.22 -31.87
N LEU A 326 19.71 -4.65 -31.08
CA LEU A 326 20.84 -5.36 -30.50
C LEU A 326 20.40 -6.47 -29.53
N LEU A 327 19.50 -6.15 -28.60
CA LEU A 327 18.94 -7.13 -27.67
C LEU A 327 18.07 -8.17 -28.37
N GLN A 328 17.32 -7.78 -29.41
CA GLN A 328 16.50 -8.70 -30.20
C GLN A 328 17.38 -9.73 -30.93
N ALA A 329 18.46 -9.29 -31.56
CA ALA A 329 19.39 -10.18 -32.26
C ALA A 329 19.98 -11.21 -31.28
N MET A 330 20.46 -10.76 -30.12
CA MET A 330 20.97 -11.63 -29.06
C MET A 330 19.90 -12.64 -28.60
N LEU A 331 18.68 -12.19 -28.29
CA LEU A 331 17.61 -13.08 -27.84
C LEU A 331 17.23 -14.12 -28.91
N HIS A 332 17.22 -13.74 -30.20
CA HIS A 332 16.94 -14.67 -31.29
C HIS A 332 18.01 -15.76 -31.44
N GLU A 333 19.25 -15.43 -31.12
CA GLU A 333 20.38 -16.36 -31.18
C GLU A 333 20.36 -17.36 -30.01
N VAL A 334 20.15 -16.86 -28.78
CA VAL A 334 20.41 -17.64 -27.56
C VAL A 334 19.15 -18.21 -26.90
N ASN A 335 17.98 -17.58 -27.08
CA ASN A 335 16.78 -17.98 -26.35
C ASN A 335 16.15 -19.23 -26.97
N SER A 336 16.05 -20.30 -26.17
CA SER A 336 15.47 -21.58 -26.61
C SER A 336 14.01 -21.46 -27.06
N TYR A 337 13.16 -20.73 -26.31
CA TYR A 337 11.75 -20.54 -26.68
C TYR A 337 11.61 -19.82 -28.03
N ILE A 338 12.33 -18.72 -28.26
CA ILE A 338 12.27 -17.97 -29.52
C ILE A 338 12.66 -18.86 -30.70
N ARG A 339 13.75 -19.62 -30.57
CA ARG A 339 14.19 -20.56 -31.62
C ARG A 339 13.10 -21.60 -31.91
N ASN A 340 12.56 -22.23 -30.87
CA ASN A 340 11.53 -23.25 -31.01
C ASN A 340 10.23 -22.72 -31.63
N PHE A 341 9.77 -21.53 -31.22
CA PHE A 341 8.59 -20.92 -31.83
C PHE A 341 8.77 -20.63 -33.32
N LYS A 342 9.97 -20.21 -33.74
CA LYS A 342 10.27 -19.95 -35.16
C LYS A 342 10.27 -21.23 -35.99
N TYR A 343 10.82 -22.34 -35.48
CA TYR A 343 10.77 -23.63 -36.17
C TYR A 343 9.35 -24.21 -36.24
N ALA A 344 8.54 -23.97 -35.21
CA ALA A 344 7.16 -24.44 -35.15
C ALA A 344 6.16 -23.58 -35.95
N PHE A 345 6.61 -22.52 -36.64
CA PHE A 345 5.77 -21.66 -37.48
C PHE A 345 5.39 -22.36 -38.78
N LEU A 346 4.49 -23.32 -38.66
CA LEU A 346 3.75 -23.89 -39.77
C LEU A 346 2.25 -23.71 -39.44
N PRO A 347 1.42 -23.28 -40.41
CA PRO A 347 0.10 -22.68 -40.16
C PRO A 347 -0.95 -23.59 -39.50
N PHE A 348 -0.67 -24.88 -39.32
CA PHE A 348 -1.62 -25.89 -38.84
C PHE A 348 -1.31 -26.45 -37.45
N PHE A 349 -0.31 -25.94 -36.74
CA PHE A 349 0.16 -26.58 -35.51
C PHE A 349 -0.37 -25.97 -34.22
N ARG A 350 -0.60 -26.89 -33.28
CA ARG A 350 -0.82 -26.65 -31.86
C ARG A 350 0.53 -26.80 -31.16
N ILE A 351 0.99 -25.74 -30.48
CA ILE A 351 2.24 -25.79 -29.73
C ILE A 351 1.91 -26.06 -28.26
N VAL A 352 2.48 -27.11 -27.70
CA VAL A 352 2.38 -27.43 -26.27
C VAL A 352 3.76 -27.25 -25.64
N ILE A 353 3.84 -26.35 -24.67
CA ILE A 353 4.97 -26.27 -23.75
C ILE A 353 4.59 -27.17 -22.58
N ASP A 354 5.24 -28.32 -22.54
CA ASP A 354 4.99 -29.41 -21.60
C ASP A 354 5.68 -29.11 -20.26
N VAL A 355 4.94 -29.27 -19.16
CA VAL A 355 5.44 -28.98 -17.81
C VAL A 355 6.47 -30.03 -17.33
N ASP A 356 6.40 -31.25 -17.82
CA ASP A 356 7.16 -32.42 -17.33
C ASP A 356 8.22 -32.90 -18.34
N LYS A 357 8.16 -32.50 -19.62
CA LYS A 357 9.14 -32.88 -20.65
C LYS A 357 10.47 -32.16 -20.49
N ARG A 358 11.54 -32.92 -20.25
CA ARG A 358 12.93 -32.44 -20.17
C ARG A 358 13.70 -32.76 -21.47
N PRO A 359 14.75 -32.00 -21.82
CA PRO A 359 15.62 -32.31 -22.95
C PRO A 359 16.18 -33.75 -22.87
N HIS A 360 16.40 -34.38 -24.03
CA HIS A 360 16.50 -35.86 -24.16
C HIS A 360 17.83 -36.42 -23.61
N ASP A 361 18.82 -35.58 -23.32
CA ASP A 361 20.16 -35.99 -22.87
C ASP A 361 20.41 -35.83 -21.35
N GLU A 362 19.37 -35.65 -20.53
CA GLU A 362 19.54 -35.51 -19.08
C GLU A 362 19.84 -36.86 -18.37
N TYR A 363 21.12 -37.18 -18.19
CA TYR A 363 21.57 -37.74 -16.92
C TYR A 363 21.45 -36.66 -15.83
N GLU A 364 21.15 -37.09 -14.61
CA GLU A 364 20.75 -36.29 -13.42
C GLU A 364 21.68 -35.12 -13.01
N ARG A 365 22.76 -34.78 -13.75
CA ARG A 365 23.83 -33.87 -13.27
C ARG A 365 24.57 -32.95 -14.27
N CYS A 366 24.14 -32.74 -15.51
CA CYS A 366 24.80 -31.72 -16.36
C CYS A 366 23.80 -30.97 -17.26
N TYR A 367 23.56 -29.68 -16.97
CA TYR A 367 22.80 -28.79 -17.85
C TYR A 367 23.74 -28.09 -18.83
N ASN A 368 23.77 -28.56 -20.07
CA ASN A 368 24.20 -27.77 -21.23
C ASN A 368 22.97 -27.11 -21.86
N ALA A 369 23.17 -25.99 -22.56
CA ALA A 369 22.11 -25.23 -23.24
C ALA A 369 21.21 -26.14 -24.10
N PRO A 370 19.88 -25.91 -24.15
CA PRO A 370 18.96 -26.76 -24.91
C PRO A 370 19.38 -26.83 -26.39
N ALA A 371 19.51 -28.05 -26.91
CA ALA A 371 19.64 -28.27 -28.34
C ALA A 371 18.28 -27.93 -29.00
N CYS A 372 18.31 -27.54 -30.27
CA CYS A 372 17.25 -26.81 -30.99
C CYS A 372 15.86 -27.49 -31.12
N ASN A 373 15.54 -28.56 -30.39
CA ASN A 373 14.39 -29.43 -30.68
C ASN A 373 13.52 -29.77 -29.45
N GLU A 374 13.74 -29.13 -28.29
CA GLU A 374 13.40 -29.78 -27.00
C GLU A 374 12.28 -29.13 -26.17
N VAL A 375 11.79 -27.93 -26.52
CA VAL A 375 10.85 -27.16 -25.65
C VAL A 375 9.41 -27.10 -26.18
N ALA A 376 9.10 -27.76 -27.30
CA ALA A 376 7.74 -27.79 -27.85
C ALA A 376 7.42 -29.18 -28.38
N ALA A 377 6.43 -29.85 -27.78
CA ALA A 377 5.78 -30.97 -28.44
C ALA A 377 4.77 -30.38 -29.45
N ILE A 378 5.03 -30.60 -30.73
CA ILE A 378 4.03 -30.39 -31.78
C ILE A 378 3.08 -31.59 -31.71
N ILE A 379 1.90 -31.41 -31.11
CA ILE A 379 0.94 -32.50 -30.90
C ILE A 379 -0.20 -32.40 -31.93
N HIS A 380 -0.34 -33.43 -32.75
CA HIS A 380 -1.59 -33.76 -33.47
C HIS A 380 -2.44 -34.66 -32.55
N GLY A 381 -3.26 -34.11 -31.64
CA GLY A 381 -4.11 -34.90 -30.74
C GLY A 381 -4.45 -34.25 -29.38
N GLU A 382 -5.46 -34.80 -28.68
CA GLU A 382 -6.12 -34.26 -27.47
C GLU A 382 -5.57 -34.79 -26.12
N GLN A 383 -4.26 -34.94 -25.97
CA GLN A 383 -3.68 -35.24 -24.65
C GLN A 383 -2.93 -34.02 -24.13
N ASP A 384 -3.60 -33.21 -23.32
CA ASP A 384 -3.01 -32.07 -22.62
C ASP A 384 -3.13 -32.27 -21.12
N CYS A 385 -2.05 -32.03 -20.37
CA CYS A 385 -2.13 -31.92 -18.93
C CYS A 385 -2.73 -30.57 -18.54
N THR A 386 -3.40 -30.52 -17.38
CA THR A 386 -4.06 -29.30 -16.87
C THR A 386 -3.11 -28.13 -16.64
N ARG A 387 -1.81 -28.39 -16.48
CA ARG A 387 -0.75 -27.39 -16.26
C ARG A 387 -0.02 -26.97 -17.54
N ASP A 388 -0.20 -27.67 -18.66
CA ASP A 388 0.54 -27.39 -19.89
C ASP A 388 0.12 -26.04 -20.50
N ILE A 389 1.10 -25.36 -21.09
CA ILE A 389 0.82 -24.14 -21.87
C ILE A 389 0.53 -24.57 -23.30
N VAL A 390 -0.75 -24.62 -23.64
CA VAL A 390 -1.18 -24.88 -25.01
C VAL A 390 -1.46 -23.56 -25.74
N LEU A 391 -0.74 -23.38 -26.84
CA LEU A 391 -0.87 -22.25 -27.75
C LEU A 391 -1.59 -22.71 -29.02
N LYS A 392 -2.70 -22.04 -29.31
CA LYS A 392 -3.46 -22.21 -30.56
C LYS A 392 -2.98 -21.22 -31.62
N SER A 393 -3.11 -21.59 -32.89
CA SER A 393 -2.76 -20.72 -34.02
C SER A 393 -3.51 -19.37 -33.99
N ARG A 394 -4.86 -19.39 -33.94
CA ARG A 394 -5.74 -18.21 -33.92
C ARG A 394 -6.96 -18.42 -33.01
N GLY A 395 -7.69 -17.35 -32.68
CA GLY A 395 -9.00 -17.42 -32.01
C GLY A 395 -9.02 -17.99 -30.58
N GLY A 396 -7.88 -17.95 -29.88
CA GLY A 396 -7.76 -18.43 -28.49
C GLY A 396 -7.94 -17.30 -27.48
N ALA A 397 -8.77 -17.52 -26.45
CA ALA A 397 -8.82 -16.62 -25.30
C ALA A 397 -7.46 -16.58 -24.58
N LEU A 398 -7.13 -15.44 -23.95
CA LEU A 398 -5.95 -15.33 -23.10
C LEU A 398 -6.01 -16.37 -21.97
N ARG A 399 -4.99 -17.24 -21.90
CA ARG A 399 -4.91 -18.31 -20.90
C ARG A 399 -3.94 -17.93 -19.80
N ARG A 400 -4.35 -18.14 -18.55
CA ARG A 400 -3.44 -18.03 -17.40
C ARG A 400 -2.43 -19.17 -17.44
N ILE A 401 -1.15 -18.84 -17.27
CA ILE A 401 -0.09 -19.82 -17.04
C ILE A 401 -0.07 -20.14 -15.55
N SER A 402 0.08 -21.42 -15.19
CA SER A 402 0.28 -21.81 -13.80
C SER A 402 1.58 -21.20 -13.27
N GLU A 403 1.54 -20.60 -12.08
CA GLU A 403 2.71 -20.06 -11.40
C GLU A 403 3.79 -21.13 -11.19
N THR A 404 3.39 -22.39 -11.09
CA THR A 404 4.28 -23.53 -10.85
C THR A 404 4.83 -24.15 -12.13
N HIS A 405 4.50 -23.57 -13.29
CA HIS A 405 5.04 -24.00 -14.57
C HIS A 405 6.50 -23.53 -14.71
N ARG A 406 7.39 -24.43 -15.15
CA ARG A 406 8.83 -24.16 -15.29
C ARG A 406 9.14 -22.94 -16.17
N SER A 407 8.36 -22.74 -17.24
CA SER A 407 8.49 -21.60 -18.17
C SER A 407 7.84 -20.29 -17.70
N TYR A 408 7.16 -20.26 -16.55
CA TYR A 408 6.40 -19.08 -16.10
C TYR A 408 7.27 -17.82 -16.07
N ASP A 409 8.44 -17.91 -15.42
CA ASP A 409 9.34 -16.77 -15.25
C ASP A 409 9.99 -16.36 -16.60
N ALA A 410 10.47 -17.35 -17.36
CA ALA A 410 11.22 -17.13 -18.59
C ALA A 410 10.38 -16.48 -19.71
N LEU A 411 9.08 -16.80 -19.79
CA LEU A 411 8.18 -16.22 -20.78
C LEU A 411 7.81 -14.75 -20.46
N GLN A 412 7.88 -14.35 -19.18
CA GLN A 412 7.58 -13.00 -18.73
C GLN A 412 8.82 -12.09 -18.66
N TYR A 413 9.98 -12.64 -18.30
CA TYR A 413 11.21 -11.87 -18.08
C TYR A 413 12.34 -12.31 -19.01
N LEU A 414 12.16 -12.13 -20.33
CA LEU A 414 13.11 -12.62 -21.33
C LEU A 414 14.54 -12.06 -21.18
N LEU A 415 14.69 -10.82 -20.72
CA LEU A 415 16.02 -10.25 -20.47
C LEU A 415 16.66 -10.78 -19.17
N LEU A 416 15.85 -11.35 -18.27
CA LEU A 416 16.33 -11.97 -17.04
C LEU A 416 16.71 -13.44 -17.27
N PHE A 417 15.98 -14.11 -18.18
CA PHE A 417 16.20 -15.49 -18.61
C PHE A 417 16.55 -15.54 -20.09
N PRO A 418 17.71 -14.99 -20.51
CA PRO A 418 18.05 -14.85 -21.93
C PRO A 418 18.12 -16.20 -22.64
N TYR A 419 18.53 -17.27 -21.96
CA TYR A 419 18.59 -18.63 -22.51
C TYR A 419 17.25 -19.39 -22.44
N GLY A 420 16.30 -18.87 -21.68
CA GLY A 420 15.03 -19.55 -21.39
C GLY A 420 15.13 -20.58 -20.27
N ASP A 421 16.03 -20.36 -19.29
CA ASP A 421 16.19 -21.26 -18.14
C ASP A 421 14.90 -21.39 -17.33
N ASP A 422 14.72 -22.54 -16.69
CA ASP A 422 13.52 -22.80 -15.90
C ASP A 422 13.47 -21.99 -14.60
N GLY A 423 12.27 -21.50 -14.31
CA GLY A 423 11.87 -21.01 -13.00
C GLY A 423 11.52 -22.15 -12.03
N TYR A 424 10.86 -21.79 -10.93
CA TYR A 424 10.41 -22.78 -9.95
C TYR A 424 9.33 -23.74 -10.51
N HIS A 425 9.49 -25.03 -10.26
CA HIS A 425 8.48 -26.07 -10.47
C HIS A 425 8.59 -27.18 -9.40
N PHE A 426 7.54 -28.00 -9.25
CA PHE A 426 7.47 -29.04 -8.21
C PHE A 426 8.46 -30.20 -8.38
N GLY A 427 9.05 -30.36 -9.57
CA GLY A 427 9.98 -31.45 -9.87
C GLY A 427 11.40 -31.24 -9.34
N ILE A 428 11.65 -30.14 -8.63
CA ILE A 428 12.97 -29.84 -8.04
C ILE A 428 13.10 -30.56 -6.70
N PRO A 429 14.06 -31.48 -6.52
CA PRO A 429 14.21 -32.25 -5.30
C PRO A 429 14.90 -31.45 -4.17
N LEU A 430 14.57 -31.76 -2.92
CA LEU A 430 15.33 -31.32 -1.75
C LEU A 430 16.41 -32.34 -1.40
N HIS A 431 17.64 -31.89 -1.16
CA HIS A 431 18.76 -32.77 -0.78
C HIS A 431 18.84 -33.01 0.73
N THR A 432 19.45 -34.14 1.12
CA THR A 432 19.87 -34.35 2.52
C THR A 432 21.10 -33.51 2.86
N SER A 433 21.34 -33.30 4.17
CA SER A 433 22.49 -32.56 4.68
C SER A 433 23.87 -33.18 4.34
N GLY A 434 23.91 -34.34 3.64
CA GLY A 434 25.12 -35.02 3.16
C GLY A 434 25.22 -35.11 1.62
N GLY A 435 24.32 -34.48 0.87
CA GLY A 435 24.37 -34.43 -0.60
C GLY A 435 23.81 -35.65 -1.33
N GLN A 436 23.30 -36.66 -0.62
CA GLN A 436 22.56 -37.75 -1.26
C GLN A 436 21.07 -37.37 -1.42
N PRO A 437 20.45 -37.66 -2.59
CA PRO A 437 19.01 -37.59 -2.74
C PRO A 437 18.34 -38.58 -1.79
N THR A 438 17.22 -38.17 -1.18
CA THR A 438 16.43 -39.08 -0.35
C THR A 438 15.65 -40.05 -1.24
N THR A 439 15.45 -41.29 -0.77
CA THR A 439 14.48 -42.24 -1.35
C THR A 439 13.02 -41.77 -1.21
N SER A 440 12.81 -40.69 -0.45
CA SER A 440 11.56 -39.93 -0.29
C SER A 440 11.86 -38.44 -0.57
N SER A 441 12.15 -38.13 -1.83
CA SER A 441 12.46 -36.76 -2.30
C SER A 441 11.29 -35.81 -2.04
N LYS A 442 11.31 -35.12 -0.89
CA LYS A 442 10.44 -33.97 -0.66
C LYS A 442 10.75 -32.92 -1.72
N ALA A 443 9.73 -32.43 -2.41
CA ALA A 443 9.87 -31.33 -3.35
C ALA A 443 10.38 -30.07 -2.63
N LEU A 444 11.28 -29.35 -3.29
CA LEU A 444 11.71 -28.03 -2.86
C LEU A 444 10.50 -27.08 -2.89
N SER A 445 10.34 -26.22 -1.88
CA SER A 445 9.27 -25.23 -1.88
C SER A 445 9.62 -24.02 -2.76
N CYS A 446 8.59 -23.33 -3.27
CA CYS A 446 8.74 -22.09 -4.05
C CYS A 446 9.51 -21.03 -3.27
N GLU A 447 9.19 -20.90 -1.98
CA GLU A 447 9.87 -19.99 -1.05
C GLU A 447 11.37 -20.31 -0.95
N ALA A 448 11.73 -21.58 -0.76
CA ALA A 448 13.12 -22.00 -0.63
C ALA A 448 13.90 -21.81 -1.94
N PHE A 449 13.26 -22.02 -3.10
CA PHE A 449 13.87 -21.78 -4.41
C PHE A 449 14.25 -20.31 -4.61
N TYR A 450 13.28 -19.38 -4.48
CA TYR A 450 13.57 -17.97 -4.71
C TYR A 450 14.39 -17.34 -3.60
N SER A 451 14.23 -17.77 -2.34
CA SER A 451 15.13 -17.37 -1.26
C SER A 451 16.59 -17.70 -1.60
N TYR A 452 16.87 -18.89 -2.14
CA TYR A 452 18.21 -19.27 -2.59
C TYR A 452 18.70 -18.42 -3.77
N ARG A 453 17.83 -18.15 -4.75
CA ARG A 453 18.15 -17.36 -5.96
C ARG A 453 18.36 -15.86 -5.67
N PHE A 454 17.76 -15.31 -4.60
CA PHE A 454 17.96 -13.94 -4.16
C PHE A 454 19.13 -13.74 -3.18
N MET A 455 19.87 -14.80 -2.83
CA MET A 455 21.08 -14.63 -2.01
C MET A 455 22.23 -14.05 -2.85
N PHE A 456 22.89 -13.04 -2.29
CA PHE A 456 24.15 -12.54 -2.83
C PHE A 456 25.27 -13.55 -2.61
N ARG A 457 26.08 -13.79 -3.64
CA ARG A 457 27.28 -14.64 -3.63
C ARG A 457 28.40 -13.88 -4.33
N ASP A 458 29.58 -13.87 -3.74
CA ASP A 458 30.73 -13.21 -4.35
C ASP A 458 31.09 -13.88 -5.67
N GLY A 459 31.27 -13.08 -6.72
CA GLY A 459 31.60 -13.55 -8.07
C GLY A 459 30.39 -13.91 -8.95
N ASP A 460 29.19 -14.03 -8.40
CA ASP A 460 27.99 -14.36 -9.20
C ASP A 460 27.38 -13.10 -9.84
N PHE A 461 27.23 -13.10 -11.17
CA PHE A 461 26.50 -12.06 -11.89
C PHE A 461 24.98 -12.29 -11.81
N ASN A 462 24.39 -12.01 -10.65
CA ASN A 462 22.97 -12.27 -10.41
C ASN A 462 22.06 -11.11 -10.87
N LEU A 463 21.46 -11.28 -12.04
CA LEU A 463 20.53 -10.32 -12.63
C LEU A 463 19.25 -10.10 -11.84
N HIS A 464 18.82 -11.07 -11.02
CA HIS A 464 17.56 -10.95 -10.26
C HIS A 464 17.52 -9.71 -9.36
N HIS A 465 18.69 -9.26 -8.86
CA HIS A 465 18.80 -8.06 -8.03
C HIS A 465 18.55 -6.73 -8.76
N ARG A 466 18.60 -6.74 -10.10
CA ARG A 466 18.43 -5.54 -10.94
C ARG A 466 16.98 -5.35 -11.39
N PHE A 467 16.15 -6.41 -11.32
CA PHE A 467 14.76 -6.38 -11.78
C PHE A 467 13.79 -6.29 -10.60
N LYS A 468 13.46 -5.06 -10.19
CA LYS A 468 12.54 -4.80 -9.07
C LYS A 468 11.16 -5.44 -9.27
N GLN A 469 10.64 -5.41 -10.51
CA GLN A 469 9.35 -6.04 -10.84
C GLN A 469 9.37 -7.55 -10.59
N PHE A 470 10.46 -8.22 -11.01
CA PHE A 470 10.65 -9.65 -10.78
C PHE A 470 10.67 -9.99 -9.29
N ALA A 471 11.39 -9.22 -8.47
CA ALA A 471 11.43 -9.45 -7.03
C ALA A 471 10.04 -9.39 -6.36
N VAL A 472 9.20 -8.42 -6.77
CA VAL A 472 7.83 -8.29 -6.25
C VAL A 472 6.93 -9.41 -6.76
N ASP A 473 7.02 -9.76 -8.04
CA ASP A 473 6.27 -10.87 -8.64
C ASP A 473 6.59 -12.20 -7.96
N MET A 474 7.88 -12.54 -7.82
CA MET A 474 8.30 -13.76 -7.13
C MET A 474 7.87 -13.76 -5.66
N SER A 475 7.81 -12.60 -5.02
CA SER A 475 7.27 -12.48 -3.65
C SER A 475 5.78 -12.83 -3.59
N ALA A 476 4.98 -12.30 -4.51
CA ALA A 476 3.56 -12.66 -4.63
C ALA A 476 3.37 -14.14 -4.97
N LYS A 477 4.24 -14.70 -5.83
CA LYS A 477 4.26 -16.12 -6.19
C LYS A 477 4.52 -17.00 -4.97
N MET A 478 5.52 -16.67 -4.14
CA MET A 478 5.80 -17.39 -2.89
C MET A 478 4.58 -17.41 -1.95
N GLU A 479 3.96 -16.25 -1.69
CA GLU A 479 2.76 -16.16 -0.83
C GLU A 479 1.56 -16.96 -1.40
N SER A 480 1.36 -16.92 -2.72
CA SER A 480 0.30 -17.67 -3.37
C SER A 480 0.50 -19.19 -3.28
N SER A 481 1.75 -19.66 -3.29
CA SER A 481 2.09 -21.08 -3.19
C SER A 481 1.87 -21.62 -1.77
N GLU A 482 2.11 -20.81 -0.74
CA GLU A 482 1.87 -21.17 0.67
C GLU A 482 0.37 -21.25 0.99
N THR A 483 -0.43 -20.32 0.45
CA THR A 483 -1.88 -20.30 0.68
C THR A 483 -2.60 -21.46 -0.02
N ALA A 484 -2.07 -22.00 -1.13
CA ALA A 484 -2.61 -23.21 -1.75
C ALA A 484 -2.49 -24.45 -0.84
N ALA A 485 -1.39 -24.57 -0.08
CA ALA A 485 -1.22 -25.63 0.92
C ALA A 485 -2.11 -25.42 2.17
N LEU A 486 -2.37 -24.17 2.55
CA LEU A 486 -3.21 -23.81 3.70
C LEU A 486 -4.73 -23.89 3.42
N ARG A 487 -5.18 -23.96 2.16
CA ARG A 487 -6.61 -24.19 1.84
C ARG A 487 -7.14 -25.56 2.28
N LEU A 488 -6.27 -26.52 2.61
CA LEU A 488 -6.62 -27.82 3.19
C LEU A 488 -6.78 -27.79 4.73
N LEU A 489 -6.37 -26.71 5.40
CA LEU A 489 -6.43 -26.60 6.86
C LEU A 489 -6.98 -25.21 7.24
N PHE A 490 -8.30 -25.03 7.08
CA PHE A 490 -8.96 -23.87 7.64
C PHE A 490 -9.03 -23.94 9.17
N SER A 491 -8.97 -22.75 9.78
CA SER A 491 -9.35 -22.41 11.15
C SER A 491 -8.23 -22.38 12.19
N TYR A 492 -7.98 -21.18 12.72
CA TYR A 492 -7.12 -20.81 13.86
C TYR A 492 -5.60 -20.94 13.68
N VAL A 493 -4.91 -19.80 13.60
CA VAL A 493 -3.90 -19.32 14.59
C VAL A 493 -3.40 -17.94 14.12
N THR A 494 -3.84 -16.90 14.83
CA THR A 494 -3.25 -15.56 14.83
C THR A 494 -1.84 -15.63 15.45
N PHE A 495 -0.84 -15.00 14.80
CA PHE A 495 0.57 -14.73 15.19
C PHE A 495 1.72 -15.25 14.29
N ARG A 496 1.52 -16.13 13.30
CA ARG A 496 2.62 -16.55 12.38
C ARG A 496 2.84 -15.64 11.15
N TYR A 497 1.90 -14.74 10.85
CA TYR A 497 1.86 -13.91 9.63
C TYR A 497 2.74 -12.64 9.62
N ILE A 498 3.35 -12.24 10.74
CA ILE A 498 4.19 -11.02 10.83
C ILE A 498 5.64 -11.27 10.35
N SER A 499 6.10 -12.54 10.24
CA SER A 499 7.52 -12.89 10.08
C SER A 499 8.00 -13.13 8.64
N ILE A 500 7.10 -13.49 7.71
CA ILE A 500 7.41 -13.62 6.26
C ILE A 500 7.42 -12.22 5.61
N TYR A 501 6.53 -11.35 6.09
CA TYR A 501 6.29 -9.97 5.63
C TYR A 501 7.44 -8.98 5.90
N LEU A 502 8.30 -9.19 6.90
CA LEU A 502 9.47 -8.34 7.17
C LEU A 502 10.70 -8.75 6.33
N SER A 503 10.65 -9.92 5.68
CA SER A 503 11.79 -10.60 5.02
C SER A 503 11.98 -10.19 3.55
N ILE A 504 10.87 -10.10 2.80
CA ILE A 504 10.80 -9.37 1.52
C ILE A 504 11.17 -7.89 1.74
N TYR A 505 10.72 -7.36 2.88
CA TYR A 505 10.83 -5.96 3.25
C TYR A 505 12.27 -5.45 3.38
N LEU A 506 13.17 -6.26 3.95
CA LEU A 506 14.57 -5.89 4.10
C LEU A 506 15.41 -6.14 2.83
N SER A 507 14.98 -7.12 2.02
CA SER A 507 15.60 -7.47 0.74
C SER A 507 15.41 -6.36 -0.30
N ILE A 508 14.20 -5.77 -0.36
CA ILE A 508 13.92 -4.55 -1.14
C ILE A 508 14.65 -3.32 -0.56
N TYR A 509 14.78 -3.25 0.78
CA TYR A 509 15.38 -2.11 1.47
C TYR A 509 16.88 -1.93 1.17
N LEU A 510 17.64 -3.03 1.02
CA LEU A 510 19.06 -3.00 0.66
C LEU A 510 19.32 -2.81 -0.85
N SER A 511 18.39 -3.22 -1.73
CA SER A 511 18.46 -2.86 -3.16
C SER A 511 18.29 -1.35 -3.40
N ILE A 512 17.58 -0.65 -2.50
CA ILE A 512 17.34 0.81 -2.53
C ILE A 512 18.55 1.61 -2.00
N TYR A 513 19.35 1.09 -1.07
CA TYR A 513 20.46 1.87 -0.49
C TYR A 513 21.74 1.88 -1.35
N LEU A 514 21.90 0.88 -2.24
CA LEU A 514 23.08 0.71 -3.10
C LEU A 514 22.88 1.13 -4.57
N SER A 515 21.74 1.72 -4.95
CA SER A 515 21.55 2.37 -6.26
C SER A 515 21.56 3.91 -6.16
N LYS A 516 22.13 4.49 -5.09
CA LYS A 516 22.36 5.94 -4.88
C LYS A 516 23.28 6.54 -5.96
N SER A 517 22.75 6.66 -7.17
CA SER A 517 23.02 7.68 -8.21
C SER A 517 22.17 7.46 -9.48
N ILE A 518 21.03 6.75 -9.42
CA ILE A 518 20.19 6.54 -10.60
C ILE A 518 18.70 6.67 -10.21
N ASP A 519 18.10 7.81 -10.55
CA ASP A 519 16.64 7.99 -10.63
C ASP A 519 16.07 7.03 -11.68
N VAL A 520 15.15 6.15 -11.27
CA VAL A 520 14.51 5.14 -12.14
C VAL A 520 13.00 5.33 -12.08
N ASP A 521 12.43 5.94 -13.09
CA ASP A 521 10.98 6.10 -13.26
C ASP A 521 10.34 4.74 -13.53
N ILE A 522 9.51 4.26 -12.60
CA ILE A 522 8.78 2.99 -12.74
C ILE A 522 7.41 3.28 -13.35
N THR A 523 7.11 2.74 -14.54
CA THR A 523 5.76 2.84 -15.14
C THR A 523 5.28 1.51 -15.72
N TYR A 524 3.99 1.23 -15.49
CA TYR A 524 3.29 0.01 -15.92
C TYR A 524 2.21 0.30 -16.97
N TYR A 525 2.07 -0.66 -17.88
CA TYR A 525 1.27 -0.64 -19.09
C TYR A 525 -0.18 -1.06 -18.83
N ASN A 526 -1.16 -0.31 -19.36
CA ASN A 526 -2.57 -0.72 -19.40
C ASN A 526 -2.79 -1.71 -20.56
N VAL A 527 -3.56 -2.77 -20.32
CA VAL A 527 -4.12 -3.66 -21.36
C VAL A 527 -5.47 -3.12 -21.81
#